data_AF-A0AAD4LDR6-F1
#
_entry.id   AF-A0AAD4LDR6-F1
#
_cell.length_a   1.000
_cell.length_b   1.000
_cell.length_c   1.000
_cell.angle_alpha   90.00
_cell.angle_beta   90.00
_cell.angle_gamma   90.00
#
_symmetry.space_group_name_H-M   'P 1'
#
loop_
_entity.id
_entity.type
_entity.pdbx_description
1 polymer ?
#
loop_
_entity_poly.entity_id
_entity_poly.type
_entity_poly.pdbx_seq_one_letter_code
_entity_poly.pdbx_strand_id
1 'polypeptide(L)'
;MNQSETTSSTEDSHPDFRLHQRLNGWSGGNERFRVVDNMIKIKKSDADPKNVPSEQQRRKIYDESGNFSQHVQQFKGDYVFQLWMSKIGPYLADWVLDKRNDPTALRLPWQLLGFPPGYTLWVHLTGDKSDPANPRTDAYLHGSAHKIFRSPMEFVEHAIWLMKSGSAGDQCLCKYCTPGQNQRAINRRLDRRDDGESDDEDEDGSSDGGAPAATAADIRASRHKLFRNRPGAGAIAAAAARQARRQDKRRERPSMQIKAKDYRVGNVGGSSGGGGSGAP
;
A
#
# COMPACT_ATOMS: atom_id res chain seq x y z
N MET A 1 -23.08 -35.92 -40.54
CA MET A 1 -23.43 -34.48 -40.42
C MET A 1 -22.90 -34.03 -39.07
N ASN A 2 -21.68 -33.50 -39.03
CA ASN A 2 -21.06 -33.00 -37.80
C ASN A 2 -21.41 -31.51 -37.68
N GLN A 3 -22.19 -31.17 -36.66
CA GLN A 3 -22.48 -29.78 -36.32
C GLN A 3 -21.33 -29.26 -35.47
N SER A 4 -20.55 -28.36 -36.05
CA SER A 4 -19.49 -27.62 -35.37
C SER A 4 -20.12 -26.53 -34.51
N GLU A 5 -20.12 -26.72 -33.20
CA GLU A 5 -20.51 -25.67 -32.25
C GLU A 5 -19.39 -24.63 -32.17
N THR A 6 -19.59 -23.52 -32.87
CA THR A 6 -18.79 -22.30 -32.75
C THR A 6 -19.01 -21.72 -31.35
N THR A 7 -18.07 -21.95 -30.44
CA THR A 7 -18.05 -21.29 -29.13
C THR A 7 -17.78 -19.81 -29.34
N SER A 8 -18.86 -19.03 -29.23
CA SER A 8 -18.85 -17.57 -29.14
C SER A 8 -17.89 -17.14 -28.04
N SER A 9 -16.73 -16.63 -28.44
CA SER A 9 -15.79 -15.92 -27.58
C SER A 9 -16.56 -14.84 -26.81
N THR A 10 -16.72 -15.04 -25.51
CA THR A 10 -17.19 -14.05 -24.57
C THR A 10 -16.23 -12.87 -24.66
N GLU A 11 -16.62 -11.83 -25.40
CA GLU A 11 -15.95 -10.55 -25.34
C GLU A 11 -15.95 -10.12 -23.87
N ASP A 12 -14.75 -10.08 -23.28
CA ASP A 12 -14.47 -9.43 -22.00
C ASP A 12 -14.95 -7.99 -22.15
N SER A 13 -16.22 -7.79 -21.82
CA SER A 13 -16.93 -6.53 -21.95
C SER A 13 -16.28 -5.56 -20.98
N HIS A 14 -15.31 -4.82 -21.50
CA HIS A 14 -14.66 -3.74 -20.78
C HIS A 14 -15.76 -2.88 -20.15
N PRO A 15 -15.58 -2.48 -18.89
CA PRO A 15 -16.57 -1.68 -18.17
C PRO A 15 -16.98 -0.47 -19.03
N ASP A 16 -18.29 -0.27 -19.16
CA ASP A 16 -18.95 0.74 -20.00
C ASP A 16 -18.58 2.17 -19.57
N PHE A 17 -17.35 2.57 -19.86
CA PHE A 17 -16.87 3.93 -19.66
C PHE A 17 -15.93 4.32 -20.78
N ARG A 18 -16.01 5.60 -21.18
CA ARG A 18 -15.09 6.20 -22.15
C ARG A 18 -14.32 7.32 -21.48
N LEU A 19 -13.01 7.30 -21.65
CA LEU A 19 -12.12 8.40 -21.29
C LEU A 19 -11.78 9.20 -22.54
N HIS A 20 -11.83 10.52 -22.40
CA HIS A 20 -11.48 11.48 -23.43
C HIS A 20 -10.30 12.31 -22.94
N GLN A 21 -9.30 12.47 -23.81
CA GLN A 21 -8.22 13.40 -23.58
C GLN A 21 -8.73 14.84 -23.74
N ARG A 22 -8.36 15.70 -22.80
CA ARG A 22 -8.64 17.14 -22.74
C ARG A 22 -7.30 17.88 -22.62
N LEU A 23 -7.35 19.21 -22.76
CA LEU A 23 -6.16 20.08 -22.62
C LEU A 23 -5.42 19.85 -21.29
N ASN A 24 -6.16 19.58 -20.21
CA ASN A 24 -5.62 19.44 -18.85
C ASN A 24 -5.49 17.98 -18.38
N GLY A 25 -5.65 17.00 -19.27
CA GLY A 25 -5.55 15.59 -18.94
C GLY A 25 -6.77 14.77 -19.37
N TRP A 26 -7.02 13.65 -18.71
CA TRP A 26 -8.08 12.74 -19.06
C TRP A 26 -9.34 12.99 -18.24
N SER A 27 -10.50 12.87 -18.89
CA SER A 27 -11.80 12.99 -18.23
C SER A 27 -12.82 11.99 -18.79
N GLY A 28 -13.75 11.56 -17.94
CA GLY A 28 -14.79 10.60 -18.30
C GLY A 28 -15.29 9.83 -17.08
N GLY A 29 -15.94 8.70 -17.27
CA GLY A 29 -16.38 7.83 -16.18
C GLY A 29 -17.71 7.15 -16.45
N ASN A 30 -18.26 6.55 -15.39
CA ASN A 30 -19.52 5.83 -15.39
C ASN A 30 -20.21 5.98 -14.02
N GLU A 31 -21.15 5.10 -13.68
CA GLU A 31 -21.84 5.12 -12.39
C GLU A 31 -20.93 4.81 -11.19
N ARG A 32 -19.82 4.11 -11.40
CA ARG A 32 -18.94 3.59 -10.34
C ARG A 32 -17.77 4.51 -10.03
N PHE A 33 -17.29 5.25 -11.01
CA PHE A 33 -16.23 6.24 -10.82
C PHE A 33 -16.31 7.38 -11.84
N ARG A 34 -15.53 8.44 -11.63
CA ARG A 34 -15.28 9.49 -12.62
C ARG A 34 -13.82 9.87 -12.62
N VAL A 35 -13.32 10.31 -13.77
CA VAL A 35 -12.01 10.93 -13.94
C VAL A 35 -12.24 12.38 -14.37
N VAL A 36 -11.56 13.31 -13.71
CA VAL A 36 -11.56 14.74 -14.04
C VAL A 36 -10.12 15.23 -13.97
N ASP A 37 -9.55 15.62 -15.10
CA ASP A 37 -8.17 16.13 -15.20
C ASP A 37 -7.16 15.22 -14.48
N ASN A 38 -7.17 13.93 -14.79
CA ASN A 38 -6.33 12.88 -14.17
C ASN A 38 -6.61 12.62 -12.66
N MET A 39 -7.67 13.21 -12.11
CA MET A 39 -8.14 12.91 -10.74
C MET A 39 -9.26 11.89 -10.77
N ILE A 40 -9.03 10.74 -10.14
CA ILE A 40 -9.97 9.62 -10.09
C ILE A 40 -10.84 9.76 -8.84
N LYS A 41 -12.16 9.75 -8.98
CA LYS A 41 -13.12 9.70 -7.87
C LYS A 41 -13.94 8.42 -7.95
N ILE A 42 -13.77 7.56 -6.96
CA ILE A 42 -14.58 6.35 -6.77
C ILE A 42 -15.91 6.76 -6.12
N LYS A 43 -17.04 6.33 -6.70
CA LYS A 43 -18.39 6.66 -6.25
C LYS A 43 -19.00 5.57 -5.36
N LYS A 44 -18.69 4.30 -5.65
CA LYS A 44 -19.14 3.15 -4.87
C LYS A 44 -18.24 2.92 -3.65
N SER A 45 -18.81 2.33 -2.60
CA SER A 45 -18.09 2.01 -1.37
C SER A 45 -18.71 0.80 -0.69
N ASP A 46 -17.86 -0.01 -0.06
CA ASP A 46 -18.20 -1.09 0.88
C ASP A 46 -17.94 -0.68 2.35
N ALA A 47 -17.83 0.62 2.62
CA ALA A 47 -17.49 1.10 3.95
C ALA A 47 -18.60 0.83 4.97
N ASP A 48 -18.21 0.32 6.15
CA ASP A 48 -19.02 0.27 7.35
C ASP A 48 -18.60 1.42 8.30
N PRO A 49 -19.52 2.36 8.63
CA PRO A 49 -19.24 3.45 9.57
C PRO A 49 -18.77 3.00 10.96
N LYS A 50 -19.01 1.75 11.35
CA LYS A 50 -18.55 1.17 12.62
C LYS A 50 -17.06 0.81 12.60
N ASN A 51 -16.45 0.70 11.43
CA ASN A 51 -15.06 0.26 11.26
C ASN A 51 -14.06 1.40 11.33
N VAL A 52 -14.20 2.25 12.34
CA VAL A 52 -13.30 3.36 12.66
C VAL A 52 -12.72 3.17 14.05
N PRO A 53 -11.58 3.78 14.39
CA PRO A 53 -11.05 3.72 15.75
C PRO A 53 -12.10 4.17 16.78
N SER A 54 -12.17 3.49 17.93
CA SER A 54 -13.10 3.83 19.00
C SER A 54 -12.78 5.20 19.60
N GLU A 55 -13.73 5.81 20.32
CA GLU A 55 -13.49 7.11 20.96
C GLU A 55 -12.29 7.06 21.93
N GLN A 56 -12.14 5.95 22.67
CA GLN A 56 -11.00 5.74 23.56
C GLN A 56 -9.68 5.71 22.80
N GLN A 57 -9.63 5.01 21.66
CA GLN A 57 -8.41 4.93 20.81
C GLN A 57 -8.01 6.28 20.20
N ARG A 58 -8.93 7.24 20.11
CA ARG A 58 -8.67 8.60 19.59
C ARG A 58 -8.09 9.54 20.64
N ARG A 59 -8.22 9.21 21.92
CA ARG A 59 -7.70 10.01 23.04
C ARG A 59 -6.25 9.63 23.31
N LYS A 60 -5.42 10.63 23.62
CA LYS A 60 -4.05 10.40 24.09
C LYS A 60 -4.07 10.06 25.58
N ILE A 61 -3.98 8.78 25.91
CA ILE A 61 -3.96 8.28 27.28
C ILE A 61 -2.60 7.62 27.51
N TYR A 62 -1.98 7.96 28.64
CA TYR A 62 -0.72 7.36 29.08
C TYR A 62 -1.02 6.18 30.00
N ASP A 63 -0.34 5.07 29.81
CA ASP A 63 -0.38 3.92 30.72
C ASP A 63 0.53 4.14 31.95
N GLU A 64 0.49 3.20 32.89
CA GLU A 64 1.32 3.23 34.11
C GLU A 64 2.83 3.23 33.80
N SER A 65 3.23 2.72 32.64
CA SER A 65 4.61 2.69 32.17
C SER A 65 5.01 3.97 31.42
N GLY A 66 4.08 4.92 31.24
CA GLY A 66 4.31 6.17 30.52
C GLY A 66 4.19 6.06 28.99
N ASN A 67 3.79 4.91 28.44
CA ASN A 67 3.55 4.81 27.00
C ASN A 67 2.17 5.36 26.63
N PHE A 68 1.99 5.82 25.39
CA PHE A 68 0.70 6.21 24.86
C PHE A 68 0.44 5.62 23.48
N SER A 69 -0.84 5.50 23.15
CA SER A 69 -1.36 5.04 21.86
C SER A 69 -2.56 5.91 21.48
N GLN A 70 -2.49 6.58 20.32
CA GLN A 70 -3.53 7.50 19.87
C GLN A 70 -3.75 7.39 18.36
N HIS A 71 -5.01 7.39 17.91
CA HIS A 71 -5.37 7.51 16.50
C HIS A 71 -5.81 8.94 16.20
N VAL A 72 -5.16 9.57 15.22
CA VAL A 72 -5.46 10.92 14.75
C VAL A 72 -5.97 10.85 13.32
N GLN A 73 -7.20 11.33 13.09
CA GLN A 73 -7.79 11.32 11.75
C GLN A 73 -7.01 12.27 10.83
N GLN A 74 -6.87 11.86 9.57
CA GLN A 74 -6.25 12.65 8.52
C GLN A 74 -7.30 13.10 7.51
N PHE A 75 -7.18 14.33 7.04
CA PHE A 75 -8.09 15.01 6.13
C PHE A 75 -7.37 15.43 4.85
N LYS A 76 -8.15 15.94 3.87
CA LYS A 76 -7.65 16.30 2.54
C LYS A 76 -6.45 17.27 2.57
N GLY A 77 -6.34 18.13 3.56
CA GLY A 77 -5.19 19.06 3.68
C GLY A 77 -3.91 18.43 4.20
N ASP A 78 -3.99 17.24 4.80
CA ASP A 78 -2.85 16.64 5.50
C ASP A 78 -1.89 15.95 4.54
N TYR A 79 -0.60 16.06 4.86
CA TYR A 79 0.47 15.47 4.04
C TYR A 79 0.29 13.95 3.84
N VAL A 80 -0.06 13.21 4.89
CA VAL A 80 -0.24 11.75 4.81
C VAL A 80 -1.41 11.40 3.89
N PHE A 81 -2.49 12.19 3.91
CA PHE A 81 -3.63 12.01 3.01
C PHE A 81 -3.20 12.21 1.55
N GLN A 82 -2.53 13.31 1.25
CA GLN A 82 -2.05 13.63 -0.10
C GLN A 82 -1.08 12.56 -0.64
N LEU A 83 -0.19 12.07 0.22
CA LEU A 83 0.73 10.97 -0.12
C LEU A 83 -0.01 9.68 -0.49
N TRP A 84 -1.09 9.35 0.21
CA TRP A 84 -1.92 8.20 -0.15
C TRP A 84 -2.58 8.40 -1.52
N MET A 85 -3.14 9.59 -1.78
CA MET A 85 -3.79 9.91 -3.05
C MET A 85 -2.84 9.81 -4.23
N SER A 86 -1.62 10.34 -4.08
CA SER A 86 -0.59 10.33 -5.12
C SER A 86 0.00 8.94 -5.36
N LYS A 87 0.02 8.08 -4.34
CA LYS A 87 0.49 6.70 -4.50
C LYS A 87 -0.56 5.79 -5.14
N ILE A 88 -1.85 5.98 -4.85
CA ILE A 88 -2.92 5.15 -5.41
C ILE A 88 -3.22 5.55 -6.86
N GLY A 89 -3.24 6.85 -7.16
CA GLY A 89 -3.65 7.40 -8.45
C GLY A 89 -3.04 6.71 -9.67
N PRO A 90 -1.69 6.58 -9.77
CA PRO A 90 -1.04 5.99 -10.93
C PRO A 90 -1.43 4.53 -11.23
N TYR A 91 -1.71 3.73 -10.19
CA TYR A 91 -2.15 2.34 -10.38
C TYR A 91 -3.60 2.25 -10.84
N LEU A 92 -4.46 3.14 -10.35
CA LEU A 92 -5.83 3.23 -10.85
C LEU A 92 -5.87 3.77 -12.29
N ALA A 93 -4.97 4.70 -12.61
CA ALA A 93 -4.79 5.24 -13.96
C ALA A 93 -4.43 4.13 -14.96
N ASP A 94 -3.46 3.29 -14.60
CA ASP A 94 -3.04 2.11 -15.37
C ASP A 94 -4.23 1.22 -15.72
N TRP A 95 -5.09 0.98 -14.71
CA TRP A 95 -6.30 0.18 -14.88
C TRP A 95 -7.36 0.87 -15.76
N VAL A 96 -7.69 2.15 -15.54
CA VAL A 96 -8.76 2.83 -16.30
C VAL A 96 -8.37 3.17 -17.74
N LEU A 97 -7.08 3.38 -18.01
CA LEU A 97 -6.59 3.58 -19.37
C LEU A 97 -6.45 2.26 -20.12
N ASP A 98 -6.71 1.13 -19.46
CA ASP A 98 -6.67 -0.21 -20.01
C ASP A 98 -5.37 -0.49 -20.77
N LYS A 99 -4.25 -0.07 -20.16
CA LYS A 99 -2.91 -0.18 -20.76
C LYS A 99 -2.84 0.27 -22.23
N ARG A 100 -3.70 1.21 -22.67
CA ARG A 100 -3.53 1.82 -23.98
C ARG A 100 -2.07 2.25 -24.07
N ASN A 101 -1.42 1.88 -25.16
CA ASN A 101 0.00 2.11 -25.46
C ASN A 101 0.33 3.60 -25.63
N ASP A 102 -0.17 4.44 -24.72
CA ASP A 102 0.22 5.82 -24.55
C ASP A 102 1.03 5.94 -23.24
N PRO A 103 2.34 5.62 -23.28
CA PRO A 103 3.24 5.87 -22.17
C PRO A 103 3.23 7.32 -21.69
N THR A 104 2.80 8.28 -22.53
CA THR A 104 2.74 9.70 -22.15
C THR A 104 1.57 9.96 -21.20
N ALA A 105 0.44 9.29 -21.38
CA ALA A 105 -0.71 9.38 -20.49
C ALA A 105 -0.37 8.91 -19.06
N LEU A 106 0.44 7.85 -18.93
CA LEU A 106 0.85 7.31 -17.61
C LEU A 106 1.88 8.19 -16.88
N ARG A 107 2.54 9.13 -17.58
CA ARG A 107 3.49 10.10 -16.98
C ARG A 107 2.79 11.32 -16.38
N LEU A 108 1.49 11.49 -16.59
CA LEU A 108 0.70 12.57 -16.00
C LEU A 108 0.57 12.38 -14.48
N PRO A 109 0.34 13.46 -13.71
CA PRO A 109 0.22 13.40 -12.25
C PRO A 109 -1.16 12.85 -11.84
N TRP A 110 -1.34 11.53 -11.99
CA TRP A 110 -2.56 10.85 -11.59
C TRP A 110 -2.73 10.82 -10.08
N GLN A 111 -3.93 11.16 -9.61
CA GLN A 111 -4.24 11.17 -8.19
C GLN A 111 -5.63 10.62 -7.94
N LEU A 112 -5.81 10.00 -6.77
CA LEU A 112 -7.15 9.78 -6.24
C LEU A 112 -7.69 11.12 -5.68
N LEU A 113 -8.89 11.53 -6.07
CA LEU A 113 -9.49 12.78 -5.60
C LEU A 113 -9.83 12.76 -4.09
N GLY A 114 -10.08 11.56 -3.57
CA GLY A 114 -10.43 11.26 -2.19
C GLY A 114 -10.79 9.78 -2.06
N PHE A 115 -10.75 9.25 -0.84
CA PHE A 115 -11.19 7.88 -0.58
C PHE A 115 -12.68 7.68 -0.94
N PRO A 116 -13.11 6.43 -1.21
CA PRO A 116 -14.52 6.13 -1.39
C PRO A 116 -15.37 6.58 -0.18
N PRO A 117 -16.68 6.86 -0.36
CA PRO A 117 -17.54 7.30 0.73
C PRO A 117 -17.46 6.40 1.98
N GLY A 118 -17.33 7.00 3.18
CA GLY A 118 -17.25 6.25 4.44
C GLY A 118 -15.86 5.74 4.82
N TYR A 119 -14.89 5.78 3.92
CA TYR A 119 -13.50 5.52 4.27
C TYR A 119 -12.86 6.73 4.97
N THR A 120 -12.02 6.46 5.97
CA THR A 120 -11.29 7.48 6.73
C THR A 120 -9.85 7.06 6.97
N LEU A 121 -8.92 7.98 6.78
CA LEU A 121 -7.50 7.74 7.02
C LEU A 121 -7.14 8.19 8.44
N TRP A 122 -6.37 7.38 9.15
CA TRP A 122 -5.93 7.62 10.51
C TRP A 122 -4.43 7.40 10.61
N VAL A 123 -3.76 8.20 11.42
CA VAL A 123 -2.38 7.95 11.84
C VAL A 123 -2.41 7.48 13.28
N HIS A 124 -1.90 6.28 13.50
CA HIS A 124 -1.64 5.73 14.82
C HIS A 124 -0.29 6.25 15.33
N LEU A 125 -0.33 6.98 16.42
CA LEU A 125 0.83 7.48 17.15
C LEU A 125 1.08 6.56 18.33
N THR A 126 2.28 6.01 18.43
CA THR A 126 2.74 5.27 19.60
C THR A 126 4.05 5.86 20.10
N GLY A 127 4.15 6.16 21.38
CA GLY A 127 5.36 6.76 21.95
C GLY A 127 5.38 6.66 23.46
N ASP A 128 6.41 7.26 24.05
CA ASP A 128 6.63 7.30 25.49
C ASP A 128 6.58 8.74 26.01
N LYS A 129 6.21 8.91 27.28
CA LYS A 129 6.12 10.22 27.93
C LYS A 129 7.48 10.91 28.07
N SER A 130 8.58 10.16 28.13
CA SER A 130 9.94 10.72 28.20
C SER A 130 10.44 11.26 26.85
N ASP A 131 9.88 10.79 25.72
CA ASP A 131 10.19 11.30 24.37
C ASP A 131 8.93 11.63 23.58
N PRO A 132 8.20 12.70 23.97
CA PRO A 132 6.93 13.06 23.34
C PRO A 132 7.13 13.65 21.93
N ALA A 133 8.36 14.00 21.54
CA ALA A 133 8.68 14.66 20.27
C ALA A 133 8.83 13.67 19.11
N ASN A 134 9.15 12.40 19.40
CA ASN A 134 9.42 11.40 18.37
C ASN A 134 8.51 10.15 18.48
N PRO A 135 7.17 10.30 18.48
CA PRO A 135 6.30 9.15 18.43
C PRO A 135 6.49 8.41 17.09
N ARG A 136 6.44 7.07 17.16
CA ARG A 136 6.28 6.25 15.97
C ARG A 136 4.92 6.54 15.35
N THR A 137 4.88 6.67 14.03
CA THR A 137 3.67 6.95 13.26
C THR A 137 3.40 5.84 12.24
N ASP A 138 2.21 5.25 12.26
CA ASP A 138 1.77 4.29 11.25
C ASP A 138 0.40 4.73 10.68
N ALA A 139 0.24 4.73 9.35
CA ALA A 139 -1.00 5.19 8.70
C ALA A 139 -1.91 4.00 8.35
N TYR A 140 -3.21 4.17 8.62
CA TYR A 140 -4.23 3.15 8.46
C TYR A 140 -5.47 3.73 7.78
N LEU A 141 -5.89 3.08 6.71
CA LEU A 141 -7.15 3.39 6.05
C LEU A 141 -8.24 2.47 6.60
N HIS A 142 -9.21 3.09 7.25
CA HIS A 142 -10.42 2.51 7.83
C HIS A 142 -11.60 2.68 6.89
N GLY A 143 -12.58 1.78 6.96
CA GLY A 143 -13.80 1.86 6.16
C GLY A 143 -14.36 0.48 5.82
N SER A 144 -13.61 -0.35 5.11
CA SER A 144 -14.10 -1.66 4.64
C SER A 144 -14.68 -2.50 5.79
N ALA A 145 -15.81 -3.18 5.53
CA ALA A 145 -16.45 -4.10 6.47
C ALA A 145 -15.48 -5.14 7.05
N HIS A 146 -14.47 -5.55 6.26
CA HIS A 146 -13.69 -6.73 6.59
C HIS A 146 -12.31 -6.44 7.15
N LYS A 147 -11.65 -5.30 6.85
CA LYS A 147 -10.23 -5.05 7.20
C LYS A 147 -9.82 -3.57 7.22
N ILE A 148 -8.62 -3.34 7.79
CA ILE A 148 -7.88 -2.07 7.82
C ILE A 148 -6.69 -2.18 6.85
N PHE A 149 -6.54 -1.23 5.93
CA PHE A 149 -5.39 -1.20 5.01
C PHE A 149 -4.24 -0.40 5.63
N ARG A 150 -3.04 -0.97 5.65
CA ARG A 150 -1.83 -0.40 6.31
C ARG A 150 -0.91 0.33 5.35
N SER A 151 -1.21 0.28 4.06
CA SER A 151 -0.47 1.01 3.03
C SER A 151 -1.36 1.32 1.82
N PRO A 152 -0.99 2.33 1.01
CA PRO A 152 -1.67 2.62 -0.25
C PRO A 152 -1.77 1.39 -1.15
N MET A 153 -0.69 0.61 -1.26
CA MET A 153 -0.60 -0.57 -2.13
C MET A 153 -1.50 -1.72 -1.70
N GLU A 154 -1.78 -1.85 -0.42
CA GLU A 154 -2.75 -2.84 0.06
C GLU A 154 -4.19 -2.50 -0.38
N PHE A 155 -4.47 -1.22 -0.63
CA PHE A 155 -5.80 -0.74 -0.99
C PHE A 155 -6.07 -0.71 -2.50
N VAL A 156 -5.05 -0.64 -3.35
CA VAL A 156 -5.20 -0.48 -4.81
C VAL A 156 -6.14 -1.52 -5.43
N GLU A 157 -5.93 -2.81 -5.17
CA GLU A 157 -6.78 -3.87 -5.73
C GLU A 157 -8.23 -3.80 -5.23
N HIS A 158 -8.42 -3.35 -3.99
CA HIS A 158 -9.75 -3.13 -3.43
C HIS A 158 -10.44 -1.94 -4.09
N ALA A 159 -9.70 -0.86 -4.34
CA ALA A 159 -10.18 0.31 -5.07
C ALA A 159 -10.55 -0.05 -6.52
N ILE A 160 -9.73 -0.86 -7.22
CA ILE A 160 -10.06 -1.39 -8.54
C ILE A 160 -11.35 -2.22 -8.49
N TRP A 161 -11.49 -3.10 -7.50
CA TRP A 161 -12.72 -3.86 -7.31
C TRP A 161 -13.93 -2.96 -7.07
N LEU A 162 -13.83 -1.88 -6.29
CA LEU A 162 -14.92 -0.90 -6.12
C LEU A 162 -15.27 -0.15 -7.41
N MET A 163 -14.28 0.07 -8.30
CA MET A 163 -14.50 0.69 -9.61
C MET A 163 -15.10 -0.30 -10.62
N LYS A 164 -14.76 -1.60 -10.51
CA LYS A 164 -15.28 -2.70 -11.33
C LYS A 164 -16.68 -3.12 -10.92
N SER A 165 -16.90 -3.37 -9.64
CA SER A 165 -18.00 -4.22 -9.21
C SER A 165 -19.33 -3.47 -9.21
N GLY A 166 -20.23 -3.94 -10.07
CA GLY A 166 -21.67 -3.78 -9.92
C GLY A 166 -22.39 -5.01 -10.47
N SER A 167 -21.73 -6.17 -10.42
CA SER A 167 -22.27 -7.48 -10.76
C SER A 167 -21.86 -8.46 -9.65
N ALA A 168 -22.79 -9.32 -9.22
CA ALA A 168 -22.68 -10.19 -8.04
C ALA A 168 -21.66 -11.35 -8.13
N GLY A 169 -20.63 -11.24 -8.98
CA GLY A 169 -19.64 -12.31 -9.23
C GLY A 169 -18.18 -11.89 -9.18
N ASP A 170 -17.87 -10.58 -9.17
CA ASP A 170 -16.48 -10.12 -9.20
C ASP A 170 -15.81 -10.29 -7.84
N GLN A 171 -14.80 -11.16 -7.77
CA GLN A 171 -14.01 -11.38 -6.57
C GLN A 171 -12.93 -10.28 -6.42
N CYS A 172 -12.82 -9.71 -5.22
CA CYS A 172 -11.79 -8.73 -4.91
C CYS A 172 -10.42 -9.40 -4.71
N LEU A 173 -9.42 -8.99 -5.50
CA LEU A 173 -8.08 -9.59 -5.51
C LEU A 173 -7.11 -8.98 -4.48
N CYS A 174 -7.60 -8.16 -3.55
CA CYS A 174 -6.76 -7.65 -2.48
C CYS A 174 -6.44 -8.77 -1.48
N LYS A 175 -5.34 -8.62 -0.71
CA LYS A 175 -4.88 -9.63 0.25
C LYS A 175 -5.87 -9.93 1.40
N TYR A 176 -6.88 -9.10 1.52
CA TYR A 176 -7.83 -9.09 2.62
C TYR A 176 -9.14 -9.80 2.26
N CYS A 177 -9.57 -9.70 1.00
CA CYS A 177 -10.77 -10.35 0.49
C CYS A 177 -10.49 -11.74 -0.09
N THR A 178 -9.30 -11.97 -0.65
CA THR A 178 -8.89 -13.28 -1.17
C THR A 178 -7.81 -13.90 -0.28
N PRO A 179 -8.12 -14.97 0.46
CA PRO A 179 -7.14 -15.69 1.27
C PRO A 179 -5.94 -16.20 0.46
N GLY A 180 -4.78 -16.28 1.09
CA GLY A 180 -3.55 -16.79 0.45
C GLY A 180 -2.82 -15.80 -0.46
N GLN A 181 -3.41 -14.65 -0.78
CA GLN A 181 -2.72 -13.58 -1.50
C GLN A 181 -1.71 -12.88 -0.59
N ASN A 182 -0.47 -12.72 -1.06
CA ASN A 182 0.56 -11.95 -0.36
C ASN A 182 0.82 -10.61 -1.06
N GLN A 183 1.23 -9.59 -0.31
CA GLN A 183 1.42 -8.24 -0.85
C GLN A 183 2.49 -8.18 -1.95
N ARG A 184 3.51 -9.04 -1.90
CA ARG A 184 4.58 -9.08 -2.90
C ARG A 184 4.05 -9.55 -4.26
N ALA A 185 3.19 -10.55 -4.28
CA ALA A 185 2.54 -11.05 -5.49
C ALA A 185 1.58 -10.01 -6.07
N ILE A 186 0.84 -9.30 -5.20
CA ILE A 186 -0.02 -8.18 -5.62
C ILE A 186 0.81 -7.07 -6.26
N ASN A 187 1.90 -6.63 -5.61
CA ASN A 187 2.78 -5.60 -6.16
C ASN A 187 3.33 -6.01 -7.53
N ARG A 188 3.84 -7.25 -7.69
CA ARG A 188 4.30 -7.73 -9.01
C ARG A 188 3.22 -7.70 -10.10
N ARG A 189 1.96 -7.97 -9.73
CA ARG A 189 0.83 -7.89 -10.68
C ARG A 189 0.50 -6.44 -11.05
N LEU A 190 0.66 -5.51 -10.12
CA LEU A 190 0.43 -4.08 -10.32
C LEU A 190 1.60 -3.38 -11.05
N ASP A 191 2.83 -3.80 -10.80
CA ASP A 191 4.06 -3.23 -11.34
C ASP A 191 4.44 -3.78 -12.73
N ARG A 192 3.48 -4.31 -13.51
CA ARG A 192 3.69 -4.90 -14.86
C ARG A 192 4.08 -3.87 -15.95
N ARG A 193 4.91 -2.89 -15.61
CA ARG A 193 5.59 -1.95 -16.51
C ARG A 193 7.03 -2.37 -16.83
N ASP A 194 7.41 -3.58 -16.39
CA ASP A 194 8.74 -4.15 -16.57
C ASP A 194 8.64 -5.41 -17.44
N ASP A 195 8.06 -5.23 -18.62
CA ASP A 195 8.09 -6.16 -19.75
C ASP A 195 9.36 -5.98 -20.61
N GLY A 196 10.36 -5.27 -20.08
CA GLY A 196 11.74 -5.38 -20.55
C GLY A 196 12.36 -6.66 -19.97
N GLU A 197 11.95 -7.80 -20.51
CA GLU A 197 12.78 -8.98 -20.84
C GLU A 197 14.25 -8.83 -20.38
N SER A 198 14.51 -9.02 -19.08
CA SER A 198 15.81 -9.53 -18.66
C SER A 198 15.65 -11.04 -18.69
N ASP A 199 16.01 -11.60 -19.84
CA ASP A 199 16.52 -12.97 -19.95
C ASP A 199 17.64 -13.13 -18.91
N ASP A 200 17.26 -13.39 -17.66
CA ASP A 200 18.17 -13.99 -16.70
C ASP A 200 18.35 -15.42 -17.18
N GLU A 201 19.36 -15.58 -18.05
CA GLU A 201 19.96 -16.84 -18.40
C GLU A 201 20.07 -17.69 -17.14
N ASP A 202 19.47 -18.88 -17.21
CA ASP A 202 19.62 -19.94 -16.25
C ASP A 202 21.12 -20.26 -16.07
N GLU A 203 21.79 -19.63 -15.10
CA GLU A 203 23.02 -20.18 -14.53
C GLU A 203 22.61 -21.44 -13.74
N ASP A 204 22.75 -22.55 -14.44
CA ASP A 204 22.77 -23.94 -14.02
C ASP A 204 23.81 -24.21 -12.92
N GLY A 205 23.55 -23.66 -11.73
CA GLY A 205 24.22 -24.01 -10.48
C GLY A 205 23.82 -25.39 -9.99
N SER A 206 24.24 -26.42 -10.72
CA SER A 206 24.18 -27.83 -10.33
C SER A 206 25.00 -28.06 -9.07
N SER A 207 24.35 -28.15 -7.91
CA SER A 207 24.94 -28.78 -6.71
C SER A 207 24.10 -29.99 -6.33
N ASP A 208 24.46 -31.10 -6.98
CA ASP A 208 24.08 -32.46 -6.65
C ASP A 208 24.50 -32.79 -5.22
N GLY A 209 23.54 -33.27 -4.42
CA GLY A 209 23.70 -33.46 -2.98
C GLY A 209 22.62 -34.38 -2.42
N GLY A 210 22.42 -35.52 -3.08
CA GLY A 210 21.52 -36.56 -2.62
C GLY A 210 21.94 -37.16 -1.27
N ALA A 211 21.01 -37.18 -0.31
CA ALA A 211 21.07 -38.06 0.86
C ALA A 211 19.86 -39.01 0.81
N PRO A 212 20.06 -40.34 0.90
CA PRO A 212 18.98 -41.31 0.75
C PRO A 212 18.11 -41.43 2.00
N ALA A 213 16.87 -41.84 1.76
CA ALA A 213 15.81 -42.06 2.74
C ALA A 213 16.18 -43.12 3.79
N ALA A 214 16.09 -42.75 5.06
CA ALA A 214 16.11 -43.70 6.17
C ALA A 214 14.71 -44.30 6.37
N THR A 215 14.64 -45.62 6.44
CA THR A 215 13.43 -46.40 6.69
C THR A 215 13.05 -46.39 8.18
N ALA A 216 11.77 -46.67 8.46
CA ALA A 216 11.15 -46.59 9.79
C ALA A 216 11.61 -47.66 10.81
N ALA A 217 12.76 -48.30 10.61
CA ALA A 217 13.31 -49.33 11.51
C ALA A 217 14.46 -48.84 12.43
N ASP A 218 15.08 -47.68 12.15
CA ASP A 218 16.30 -47.24 12.88
C ASP A 218 16.05 -46.32 14.10
N ILE A 219 14.80 -46.14 14.52
CA ILE A 219 14.42 -45.16 15.57
C ILE A 219 14.72 -45.64 17.02
N ARG A 220 15.25 -46.86 17.25
CA ARG A 220 15.44 -47.42 18.61
C ARG A 220 16.86 -47.45 19.18
N ALA A 221 17.88 -46.90 18.52
CA ALA A 221 19.28 -46.99 19.00
C ALA A 221 20.05 -45.66 19.19
N SER A 222 19.40 -44.49 19.22
CA SER A 222 20.12 -43.19 19.38
C SER A 222 19.75 -42.36 20.61
N ARG A 223 19.09 -42.96 21.61
CA ARG A 223 18.56 -42.25 22.79
C ARG A 223 19.55 -42.03 23.94
N HIS A 224 20.87 -41.97 23.67
CA HIS A 224 21.89 -41.81 24.71
C HIS A 224 23.06 -40.83 24.42
N LYS A 225 22.88 -39.84 23.51
CA LYS A 225 23.91 -38.79 23.26
C LYS A 225 23.37 -37.36 23.16
N LEU A 226 22.43 -36.97 24.02
CA LEU A 226 21.95 -35.58 24.12
C LEU A 226 22.16 -34.98 25.51
N PHE A 227 23.40 -34.93 25.99
CA PHE A 227 23.81 -34.04 27.08
C PHE A 227 25.30 -33.77 26.98
N ARG A 228 25.71 -32.83 26.11
CA ARG A 228 26.99 -32.08 26.16
C ARG A 228 27.07 -31.16 24.94
N ASN A 229 26.38 -30.02 24.99
CA ASN A 229 26.77 -28.82 24.25
C ASN A 229 26.29 -27.61 25.04
N ARG A 230 27.05 -27.30 26.09
CA ARG A 230 26.93 -26.08 26.87
C ARG A 230 27.71 -25.01 26.11
N PRO A 231 27.11 -23.88 25.69
CA PRO A 231 27.85 -22.84 25.02
C PRO A 231 28.96 -22.32 25.94
N GLY A 232 30.21 -22.35 25.46
CA GLY A 232 31.36 -21.83 26.19
C GLY A 232 31.21 -20.33 26.47
N ALA A 233 31.77 -19.86 27.59
CA ALA A 233 31.67 -18.50 28.08
C ALA A 233 32.04 -17.40 27.05
N GLY A 234 32.82 -17.74 26.01
CA GLY A 234 33.15 -16.82 24.92
C GLY A 234 31.96 -16.41 24.02
N ALA A 235 30.95 -17.26 23.85
CA ALA A 235 29.80 -16.97 22.99
C ALA A 235 28.86 -15.92 23.62
N ILE A 236 28.75 -15.91 24.94
CA ILE A 236 27.91 -14.95 25.69
C ILE A 236 28.57 -13.55 25.68
N ALA A 237 29.89 -13.49 25.84
CA ALA A 237 30.64 -12.23 25.75
C ALA A 237 30.58 -11.60 24.35
N ALA A 238 30.66 -12.42 23.29
CA ALA A 238 30.56 -11.94 21.92
C ALA A 238 29.15 -11.41 21.56
N ALA A 239 28.09 -12.00 22.12
CA ALA A 239 26.71 -11.51 21.95
C ALA A 239 26.49 -10.18 22.70
N ALA A 240 27.00 -10.05 23.92
CA ALA A 240 26.92 -8.82 24.71
C ALA A 240 27.69 -7.66 24.06
N ALA A 241 28.90 -7.92 23.52
CA ALA A 241 29.69 -6.89 22.83
C ALA A 241 29.01 -6.39 21.52
N ARG A 242 28.29 -7.26 20.81
CA ARG A 242 27.49 -6.87 19.63
C ARG A 242 26.28 -6.03 20.01
N GLN A 243 25.65 -6.28 21.15
CA GLN A 243 24.54 -5.47 21.65
C GLN A 243 25.00 -4.08 22.13
N ALA A 244 26.13 -3.99 22.84
CA ALA A 244 26.70 -2.71 23.29
C ALA A 244 27.07 -1.79 22.11
N ARG A 245 27.74 -2.33 21.08
CA ARG A 245 28.08 -1.55 19.86
C ARG A 245 26.86 -1.08 19.06
N ARG A 246 25.73 -1.78 19.14
CA ARG A 246 24.46 -1.34 18.51
C ARG A 246 23.79 -0.21 19.30
N GLN A 247 23.97 -0.15 20.62
CA GLN A 247 23.41 0.91 21.45
C GLN A 247 24.22 2.20 21.34
N ASP A 248 25.55 2.15 21.28
CA ASP A 248 26.39 3.34 21.08
C ASP A 248 26.19 3.98 19.69
N LYS A 249 26.14 3.17 18.62
CA LYS A 249 25.82 3.70 17.28
C LYS A 249 24.43 4.34 17.17
N ARG A 250 23.51 4.03 18.10
CA ARG A 250 22.18 4.66 18.15
C ARG A 250 22.21 6.00 18.90
N ARG A 251 23.14 6.20 19.83
CA ARG A 251 23.34 7.47 20.54
C ARG A 251 24.09 8.51 19.70
N GLU A 252 25.00 8.07 18.85
CA GLU A 252 25.81 8.99 18.04
C GLU A 252 25.19 9.37 16.69
N ARG A 253 24.09 8.72 16.28
CA ARG A 253 23.38 9.13 15.06
C ARG A 253 22.67 10.45 15.33
N PRO A 254 23.07 11.57 14.69
CA PRO A 254 22.32 12.82 14.78
C PRO A 254 20.90 12.53 14.34
N SER A 255 19.92 12.87 15.17
CA SER A 255 18.51 12.79 14.80
C SER A 255 18.33 13.56 13.50
N MET A 256 18.07 12.84 12.40
CA MET A 256 17.58 13.45 11.18
C MET A 256 16.21 14.02 11.52
N GLN A 257 16.18 15.28 11.98
CA GLN A 257 14.98 16.08 11.91
C GLN A 257 14.54 16.02 10.45
N ILE A 258 13.46 15.29 10.17
CA ILE A 258 12.75 15.38 8.89
C ILE A 258 12.17 16.79 8.86
N LYS A 259 13.00 17.77 8.49
CA LYS A 259 12.58 19.15 8.30
C LYS A 259 11.69 19.12 7.07
N ALA A 260 10.43 19.52 7.23
CA ALA A 260 9.46 19.71 6.16
C ALA A 260 9.85 20.82 5.14
N LYS A 261 11.13 21.19 5.02
CA LYS A 261 11.61 22.35 4.26
C LYS A 261 12.16 22.02 2.86
N ASP A 262 12.35 20.74 2.50
CA ASP A 262 13.04 20.41 1.23
C ASP A 262 12.13 19.98 0.07
N TYR A 263 10.80 20.04 0.24
CA TYR A 263 9.88 19.89 -0.89
C TYR A 263 9.16 21.21 -1.14
N ARG A 264 9.83 22.06 -1.92
CA ARG A 264 9.25 23.26 -2.53
C ARG A 264 8.20 22.83 -3.55
N VAL A 265 6.97 22.61 -3.09
CA VAL A 265 5.80 22.49 -3.97
C VAL A 265 5.70 23.83 -4.70
N GLY A 266 5.79 23.78 -6.03
CA GLY A 266 5.69 24.94 -6.91
C GLY A 266 4.43 25.72 -6.60
N ASN A 267 4.61 26.89 -5.98
CA ASN A 267 3.59 27.90 -5.79
C ASN A 267 3.25 28.46 -7.18
N VAL A 268 2.22 27.90 -7.83
CA VAL A 268 1.61 28.53 -9.01
C VAL A 268 0.94 29.81 -8.55
N GLY A 269 1.56 30.94 -8.91
CA GLY A 269 1.13 32.28 -8.56
C GLY A 269 -0.29 32.55 -9.02
N GLY A 270 -1.18 32.76 -8.06
CA GLY A 270 -2.46 33.42 -8.29
C GLY A 270 -2.21 34.90 -8.57
N SER A 271 -2.30 35.28 -9.84
CA SER A 271 -2.43 36.69 -10.24
C SER A 271 -3.87 37.12 -9.93
N SER A 272 -4.07 37.79 -8.79
CA SER A 272 -5.26 38.57 -8.52
C SER A 272 -5.15 39.90 -9.28
N GLY A 273 -5.75 39.94 -10.47
CA GLY A 273 -5.97 41.18 -11.22
C GLY A 273 -6.97 42.07 -10.47
N GLY A 274 -6.44 43.04 -9.74
CA GLY A 274 -7.20 44.17 -9.21
C GLY A 274 -7.50 45.17 -10.34
N GLY A 275 -8.72 45.14 -10.86
CA GLY A 275 -9.24 46.19 -11.73
C GLY A 275 -9.81 47.32 -10.88
N GLY A 276 -8.95 48.27 -10.51
CA GLY A 276 -9.38 49.59 -10.05
C GLY A 276 -9.66 50.48 -11.26
N SER A 277 -10.84 51.09 -11.30
CA SER A 277 -11.08 52.31 -12.07
C SER A 277 -11.89 53.26 -11.19
N GLY A 278 -11.22 54.32 -10.74
CA GLY A 278 -11.87 55.51 -10.19
C GLY A 278 -12.25 56.47 -11.32
N ALA A 279 -13.42 57.10 -11.15
CA ALA A 279 -13.67 58.56 -11.08
C ALA A 279 -12.87 59.51 -11.99
N PRO A 280 -13.40 60.69 -12.38
CA PRO A 280 -14.42 61.49 -11.67
C PRO A 280 -15.79 61.61 -12.36
#